data_AF-A0AAW8S045-F1
#
_entry.id   AF-A0AAW8S045-F1
#
_cell.length_a   1.000
_cell.length_b   1.000
_cell.length_c   1.000
_cell.angle_alpha   90.00
_cell.angle_beta   90.00
_cell.angle_gamma   90.00
#
_symmetry.space_group_name_H-M   'P 1'
#
loop_
_entity.id
_entity.type
_entity.pdbx_description
1 polymer ?
#
loop_
_entity_poly.entity_id
_entity_poly.type
_entity_poly.pdbx_seq_one_letter_code
_entity_poly.pdbx_strand_id
1 'polypeptide(L)'
;MAYQNAFELLPEEIVKEIQKYVNGTILYIPKKPQDRLPWGSKTASKELLRQRNQQIYQEYQLGKSTRELAGSYYMDIKSIQRIIRTIKKQC
;
A
#
# COMPACT_ATOMS: atom_id res chain seq x y z
N MET A 1 -17.51 0.39 0.46
CA MET A 1 -17.60 1.21 1.68
C MET A 1 -19.04 1.63 1.83
N ALA A 2 -19.65 1.36 2.98
CA ALA A 2 -20.98 1.90 3.27
C ALA A 2 -20.83 3.41 3.47
N TYR A 3 -21.64 4.20 2.76
CA TYR A 3 -21.74 5.63 3.04
C TYR A 3 -22.48 5.81 4.35
N GLN A 4 -21.92 6.63 5.23
CA GLN A 4 -22.52 6.97 6.52
C GLN A 4 -22.97 8.41 6.48
N ASN A 5 -24.13 8.70 7.06
CA ASN A 5 -24.64 10.05 7.13
C ASN A 5 -23.77 10.88 8.10
N ALA A 6 -23.30 12.04 7.65
CA ALA A 6 -22.47 12.92 8.47
C ALA A 6 -23.18 13.37 9.75
N PHE A 7 -24.49 13.59 9.71
CA PHE A 7 -25.30 13.96 10.88
C PHE A 7 -25.47 12.81 11.89
N GLU A 8 -25.23 11.56 11.50
CA GLU A 8 -25.24 10.42 12.43
C GLU A 8 -23.89 10.25 13.14
N LEU A 9 -22.82 10.83 12.59
CA LEU A 9 -21.45 10.64 13.07
C LEU A 9 -20.86 11.88 13.76
N LEU A 10 -21.29 13.07 13.38
CA LEU A 10 -20.72 14.34 13.80
C LEU A 10 -21.79 15.23 14.43
N PRO A 11 -21.43 16.10 15.39
CA PRO A 11 -22.31 17.14 15.88
C PRO A 11 -22.79 18.06 14.74
N GLU A 12 -24.03 18.55 14.85
CA GLU A 12 -24.68 19.36 13.82
C GLU A 12 -23.86 20.63 13.50
N GLU A 13 -23.27 21.25 14.51
CA GLU A 13 -22.46 22.46 14.35
C GLU A 13 -21.24 22.21 13.46
N ILE A 14 -20.62 21.03 13.59
CA ILE A 14 -19.46 20.64 12.79
C ILE A 14 -19.88 20.39 11.34
N VAL A 15 -21.03 19.73 11.12
CA VAL A 15 -21.54 19.50 9.76
C VAL A 15 -21.84 20.83 9.07
N LYS A 16 -22.48 21.77 9.78
CA LYS A 16 -22.76 23.12 9.28
C LYS A 16 -21.47 23.89 8.96
N GLU A 17 -20.42 23.74 9.76
CA GLU A 17 -19.13 24.38 9.49
C GLU A 17 -18.48 23.82 8.22
N ILE A 18 -18.46 22.49 8.06
CA ILE A 18 -17.94 21.83 6.84
C ILE A 18 -18.72 22.29 5.61
N GLN A 19 -20.04 22.44 5.71
CA GLN A 19 -20.91 22.89 4.62
C GLN A 19 -20.60 24.31 4.11
N LYS A 20 -19.92 25.14 4.90
CA LYS A 20 -19.41 26.44 4.43
C LYS A 20 -18.30 26.30 3.39
N TYR A 21 -17.59 25.17 3.39
CA TYR A 21 -16.47 24.90 2.49
C TYR A 21 -16.84 23.94 1.36
N VAL A 22 -17.64 22.90 1.64
CA VAL A 22 -18.04 21.87 0.66
C VAL A 22 -19.46 21.37 0.93
N ASN A 23 -20.29 21.21 -0.11
CA ASN A 23 -21.65 20.67 0.03
C ASN A 23 -21.90 19.56 -1.01
N GLY A 24 -22.67 18.53 -0.64
CA GLY A 24 -23.00 17.40 -1.52
C GLY A 24 -21.80 16.54 -1.96
N THR A 25 -20.66 16.65 -1.27
CA THR A 25 -19.40 16.01 -1.65
C THR A 25 -19.03 14.89 -0.67
N ILE A 26 -18.40 13.82 -1.16
CA ILE A 26 -17.82 12.76 -0.32
C ILE A 26 -16.46 13.25 0.20
N LEU A 27 -16.36 13.48 1.50
CA LEU A 27 -15.13 13.91 2.17
C LEU A 27 -14.43 12.72 2.84
N TYR A 28 -13.14 12.52 2.52
CA TYR A 28 -12.31 11.52 3.21
C TYR A 28 -11.68 12.14 4.46
N ILE A 29 -11.97 11.55 5.62
CA ILE A 29 -11.30 11.89 6.88
C ILE A 29 -10.14 10.92 7.11
N PRO A 30 -8.88 11.36 6.98
CA PRO A 30 -7.74 10.49 7.23
C PRO A 30 -7.69 10.06 8.69
N LYS A 31 -7.21 8.84 8.92
CA LYS A 31 -6.92 8.38 10.28
C LYS A 31 -5.95 9.31 10.99
N LYS A 32 -6.18 9.50 12.30
CA LYS A 32 -5.25 10.20 13.19
C LYS A 32 -3.86 9.56 13.07
N PRO A 33 -2.77 10.34 13.12
CA PRO A 33 -1.41 9.82 12.92
C PRO A 33 -1.06 8.60 13.77
N GLN A 34 -1.49 8.59 15.03
CA GLN A 34 -1.28 7.47 15.96
C GLN A 34 -2.03 6.18 15.57
N ASP A 35 -3.15 6.30 14.86
CA ASP A 35 -3.98 5.19 14.39
C ASP A 35 -3.66 4.82 12.93
N ARG A 36 -2.69 5.51 12.31
CA ARG A 36 -2.17 5.15 11.00
C ARG A 36 -1.34 3.89 11.14
N LEU A 37 -2.06 2.79 10.99
CA LEU A 37 -1.47 1.51 10.68
C LEU A 37 -0.51 1.65 9.49
N PRO A 38 0.76 1.20 9.61
CA PRO A 38 1.69 1.20 8.50
C PRO A 38 1.08 0.48 7.29
N TRP A 39 1.37 0.96 6.09
CA TRP A 39 0.87 0.32 4.87
C TRP A 39 1.10 -1.20 4.90
N GLY A 40 0.04 -1.98 4.68
CA GLY A 40 0.08 -3.44 4.69
C GLY A 40 0.08 -4.12 6.08
N SER A 41 -0.29 -3.42 7.15
CA SER A 41 -0.44 -4.03 8.49
C SER A 41 -1.79 -4.69 8.76
N LYS A 42 -2.85 -4.35 8.00
CA LYS A 42 -4.15 -5.05 8.07
C LYS A 42 -4.26 -6.28 7.14
N THR A 43 -3.26 -6.51 6.30
CA THR A 43 -3.32 -7.53 5.26
C THR A 43 -1.99 -8.26 5.21
N ALA A 44 -1.98 -9.58 5.13
CA ALA A 44 -0.76 -10.39 4.99
C ALA A 44 0.06 -10.04 3.72
N SER A 45 -0.43 -9.13 2.88
CA SER A 45 0.22 -8.62 1.67
C SER A 45 1.63 -8.11 1.90
N LYS A 46 1.94 -7.46 3.04
CA LYS A 46 3.31 -6.98 3.30
C LYS A 46 4.28 -8.15 3.46
N GLU A 47 3.86 -9.18 4.19
CA GLU A 47 4.68 -10.38 4.42
C GLU A 47 4.80 -11.21 3.14
N LEU A 48 3.71 -11.40 2.41
CA LEU A 48 3.71 -12.09 1.12
C LEU A 48 4.66 -11.42 0.11
N LEU A 49 4.63 -10.08 0.03
CA LEU A 49 5.55 -9.32 -0.82
C LEU A 49 7.00 -9.45 -0.37
N ARG A 50 7.25 -9.50 0.95
CA ARG A 50 8.60 -9.71 1.50
C ARG A 50 9.13 -11.08 1.10
N GLN A 51 8.34 -12.14 1.30
CA GLN A 51 8.69 -13.51 0.95
C GLN A 51 8.96 -13.66 -0.55
N ARG A 52 8.06 -13.18 -1.40
CA ARG A 52 8.26 -13.17 -2.86
C ARG A 52 9.55 -12.46 -3.26
N ASN A 53 9.79 -11.29 -2.69
CA ASN A 53 10.99 -10.51 -3.02
C ASN A 53 12.28 -11.23 -2.59
N GLN A 54 12.28 -11.88 -1.41
CA GLN A 54 13.40 -12.72 -0.97
C GLN A 54 13.63 -13.89 -1.91
N GLN A 55 12.57 -14.58 -2.35
CA GLN A 55 12.66 -15.68 -3.29
C GLN A 55 13.23 -15.24 -4.65
N ILE A 56 12.77 -14.09 -5.18
CA ILE A 56 13.33 -13.48 -6.40
C ILE A 56 14.84 -13.26 -6.27
N TYR A 57 15.29 -12.76 -5.11
CA TYR A 57 16.72 -12.52 -4.88
C TYR A 57 17.52 -13.82 -4.76
N GLN A 58 16.99 -14.84 -4.09
CA GLN A 58 17.63 -16.16 -3.99
C GLN A 58 17.79 -16.80 -5.38
N GLU A 59 16.74 -16.80 -6.20
CA GLU A 59 16.80 -17.32 -7.56
C GLU A 59 17.75 -16.52 -8.46
N TYR A 60 17.86 -15.21 -8.25
CA TYR A 60 18.87 -14.38 -8.90
C TYR A 60 20.30 -14.79 -8.49
N GLN A 61 20.55 -15.06 -7.20
CA GLN A 61 21.85 -15.55 -6.71
C GLN A 61 22.20 -16.94 -7.28
N LEU A 62 21.20 -17.76 -7.59
CA LEU A 62 21.37 -19.03 -8.29
C LEU A 62 21.62 -18.89 -9.81
N GLY A 63 21.72 -17.65 -10.32
CA GLY A 63 22.11 -17.36 -11.70
C GLY A 63 20.96 -17.05 -12.66
N LYS A 64 19.70 -17.01 -12.20
CA LYS A 64 18.59 -16.60 -13.07
C LYS A 64 18.74 -15.14 -13.50
N SER A 65 18.57 -14.88 -14.79
CA SER A 65 18.60 -13.52 -15.32
C SER A 65 17.36 -12.72 -14.91
N THR A 66 17.47 -11.39 -14.93
CA THR A 66 16.32 -10.50 -14.63
C THR A 66 15.15 -10.69 -15.59
N ARG A 67 15.41 -11.19 -16.81
CA ARG A 67 14.37 -11.44 -17.83
C ARG A 67 13.59 -12.72 -17.52
N GLU A 68 14.28 -13.78 -17.10
CA GLU A 68 13.64 -15.03 -16.66
C GLU A 68 12.78 -14.79 -15.42
N LEU A 69 13.31 -14.06 -14.43
CA LEU A 69 12.57 -13.69 -13.23
C LEU A 69 11.35 -12.82 -13.53
N ALA A 70 11.47 -11.86 -14.46
CA ALA A 70 10.33 -11.07 -14.91
C ALA A 70 9.21 -11.95 -15.50
N GLY A 71 9.58 -12.96 -16.29
CA GLY A 71 8.64 -13.96 -16.81
C GLY A 71 8.01 -14.82 -15.72
N SER A 72 8.82 -15.42 -14.83
CA SER A 72 8.33 -16.34 -13.79
C SER A 72 7.41 -15.67 -12.77
N TYR A 73 7.63 -14.39 -12.48
CA TYR A 73 6.85 -13.64 -11.49
C TYR A 73 5.79 -12.73 -12.11
N TYR A 74 5.65 -12.72 -13.44
CA TYR A 74 4.75 -11.84 -14.18
C TYR A 74 4.94 -10.35 -13.82
N MET A 75 6.20 -9.95 -13.69
CA MET A 75 6.59 -8.59 -13.30
C MET A 75 7.41 -7.94 -14.40
N ASP A 76 7.38 -6.61 -14.47
CA ASP A 76 8.27 -5.90 -15.36
C ASP A 76 9.74 -6.01 -14.89
N ILE A 77 10.67 -5.95 -15.86
CA ILE A 77 12.11 -6.10 -15.60
C ILE A 77 12.62 -5.02 -14.63
N LYS A 78 12.11 -3.78 -14.70
CA LYS A 78 12.55 -2.69 -13.82
C LYS A 78 12.15 -2.96 -12.36
N SER A 79 10.99 -3.54 -12.13
CA SER A 79 10.55 -3.96 -10.80
C SER A 79 11.43 -5.07 -10.24
N ILE A 80 11.78 -6.08 -11.05
CA ILE A 80 12.73 -7.14 -10.63
C ILE A 80 14.09 -6.54 -10.28
N GLN A 81 14.65 -5.67 -11.13
CA GLN A 81 15.91 -4.98 -10.88
C GLN A 81 15.86 -4.15 -9.58
N ARG A 82 14.76 -3.44 -9.35
CA ARG A 82 14.54 -2.68 -8.12
C ARG A 82 14.53 -3.59 -6.90
N ILE A 83 13.83 -4.72 -6.95
CA ILE A 83 13.77 -5.71 -5.86
C ILE A 83 15.17 -6.22 -5.53
N ILE A 84 15.92 -6.67 -6.53
CA ILE A 84 17.29 -7.16 -6.37
C ILE A 84 18.18 -6.09 -5.75
N ARG A 85 18.14 -4.85 -6.26
CA ARG A 85 18.92 -3.73 -5.73
C ARG A 85 18.56 -3.39 -4.29
N THR A 86 17.28 -3.42 -3.95
CA THR A 86 16.80 -3.12 -2.60
C THR A 86 17.24 -4.18 -1.60
N ILE A 87 17.13 -5.47 -1.94
CA ILE A 87 17.56 -6.55 -1.04
C ILE A 87 19.08 -6.57 -0.90
N LYS A 88 19.82 -6.38 -2.00
CA LYS A 88 21.30 -6.30 -1.96
C LYS A 88 21.83 -5.18 -1.05
N LYS A 89 21.07 -4.10 -0.84
CA LYS A 89 21.42 -3.01 0.10
C LYS A 89 21.12 -3.33 1.56
N GLN A 90 20.31 -4.37 1.83
CA GLN A 90 19.91 -4.79 3.17
C GLN A 90 20.77 -5.94 3.70
N CYS A 91 21.56 -6.58 2.83
CA CYS A 91 22.64 -7.49 3.18
C CYS A 91 23.95 -6.71 3.36
#